data_AF-H0E1X9-F1
#
_entry.id   AF-H0E1X9-F1
#
_cell.length_a   1.000
_cell.length_b   1.000
_cell.length_c   1.000
_cell.angle_alpha   90.00
_cell.angle_beta   90.00
_cell.angle_gamma   90.00
#
_symmetry.space_group_name_H-M   'P 1'
#
loop_
_entity.id
_entity.type
_entity.pdbx_description
1 polymer ?
#
loop_
_entity_poly.entity_id
_entity_poly.type
_entity_poly.pdbx_seq_one_letter_code
_entity_poly.pdbx_strand_id
1 'polypeptide(L)'
;MEHFVDYMLTKQGMADALPAILATREGLRAHSREALRNAVASLLRAGEAAGQLRPDLDPGDVLMALGGITLISGHEHQRELASRLISLLLEGLAV
;
A
#
# COMPACT_ATOMS: atom_id res chain seq x y z
N MET A 1 0.46 8.12 6.99
CA MET A 1 -0.33 6.93 6.64
C MET A 1 -1.74 7.25 6.18
N GLU A 2 -2.41 8.23 6.80
CA GLU A 2 -3.75 8.67 6.41
C GLU A 2 -3.93 8.89 4.89
N HIS A 3 -3.00 9.58 4.23
CA HIS A 3 -3.07 9.78 2.77
C HIS A 3 -3.01 8.47 1.95
N PHE A 4 -2.30 7.45 2.42
CA PHE A 4 -2.26 6.14 1.75
C PHE A 4 -3.59 5.40 1.94
N VAL A 5 -4.16 5.47 3.16
CA VAL A 5 -5.47 4.92 3.46
C VAL A 5 -6.55 5.59 2.60
N ASP A 6 -6.55 6.92 2.51
CA ASP A 6 -7.50 7.68 1.70
C ASP A 6 -7.38 7.34 0.20
N TYR A 7 -6.15 7.23 -0.31
CA TYR A 7 -5.89 6.78 -1.67
C TYR A 7 -6.48 5.40 -1.94
N MET A 8 -6.29 4.45 -1.02
CA MET A 8 -6.75 3.07 -1.19
C MET A 8 -8.27 2.94 -1.05
N LEU A 9 -8.89 3.66 -0.12
CA LEU A 9 -10.35 3.73 0.01
C LEU A 9 -11.00 4.35 -1.23
N THR A 10 -10.41 5.43 -1.77
CA THR A 10 -10.87 6.03 -3.04
C THR A 10 -10.79 5.02 -4.17
N LYS A 11 -9.66 4.32 -4.31
CA LYS A 11 -9.48 3.27 -5.31
C LYS A 11 -10.52 2.16 -5.18
N GLN A 12 -10.85 1.76 -3.95
CA GLN A 12 -11.87 0.74 -3.69
C GLN A 12 -13.28 1.21 -4.01
N GLY A 13 -13.63 2.47 -3.72
CA GLY A 13 -14.91 3.07 -4.13
C GLY A 13 -15.08 3.13 -5.66
N MET A 14 -13.99 3.09 -6.41
CA MET A 14 -14.00 3.02 -7.88
C MET A 14 -14.03 1.58 -8.41
N ALA A 15 -14.20 0.55 -7.58
CA ALA A 15 -14.08 -0.85 -7.99
C ALA A 15 -15.00 -1.26 -9.16
N ASP A 16 -16.14 -0.59 -9.35
CA ASP A 16 -17.06 -0.87 -10.46
C ASP A 16 -16.64 -0.21 -11.78
N ALA A 17 -15.98 0.94 -11.73
CA ALA A 17 -15.60 1.72 -12.91
C ALA A 17 -14.14 1.52 -13.33
N LEU A 18 -13.25 1.33 -12.36
CA LEU A 18 -11.81 1.25 -12.57
C LEU A 18 -11.39 0.04 -13.41
N PRO A 19 -12.00 -1.16 -13.29
CA PRO A 19 -11.66 -2.29 -14.16
C PRO A 19 -11.90 -2.01 -15.64
N ALA A 20 -12.98 -1.30 -15.98
CA ALA A 20 -13.30 -0.91 -17.35
C ALA A 20 -12.31 0.11 -17.90
N ILE A 21 -11.93 1.13 -17.12
CA ILE A 21 -10.89 2.11 -17.49
C ILE A 21 -9.54 1.44 -17.70
N LEU A 22 -9.19 0.51 -16.82
CA LEU A 22 -7.92 -0.20 -16.90
C LEU A 22 -7.90 -1.26 -18.02
N ALA A 23 -9.06 -1.71 -18.51
CA ALA A 23 -9.17 -2.62 -19.65
C ALA A 23 -8.96 -1.89 -20.99
N THR A 24 -9.28 -0.59 -21.07
CA THR A 24 -9.09 0.22 -22.29
C THR A 24 -7.70 0.84 -22.40
N ARG A 25 -6.86 0.73 -21.36
CA ARG A 25 -5.49 1.24 -21.31
C ARG A 25 -4.49 0.14 -20.99
N GLU A 26 -3.93 -0.44 -22.04
CA GLU A 26 -2.89 -1.45 -21.93
C GLU A 26 -1.70 -0.94 -21.09
N GLY A 27 -1.17 -1.78 -20.21
CA GLY A 27 -0.01 -1.46 -19.38
C GLY A 27 -0.26 -0.56 -18.16
N LEU A 28 -1.39 0.17 -18.07
CA LEU A 28 -1.63 1.13 -16.98
C LEU A 28 -1.65 0.47 -15.58
N ARG A 29 -2.22 -0.73 -15.48
CA ARG A 29 -2.22 -1.52 -14.22
C ARG A 29 -0.80 -1.85 -13.76
N ALA A 30 0.02 -2.35 -14.69
CA ALA A 30 1.40 -2.74 -14.39
C ALA A 30 2.23 -1.51 -14.02
N HIS A 31 2.09 -0.41 -14.77
CA HIS A 31 2.77 0.84 -14.50
C HIS A 31 2.42 1.43 -13.12
N SER A 32 1.14 1.44 -12.73
CA SER A 32 0.73 1.91 -11.40
C SER A 32 1.32 1.04 -10.27
N ARG A 33 1.33 -0.28 -10.44
CA ARG A 33 1.93 -1.22 -9.47
C ARG A 33 3.44 -1.01 -9.35
N GLU A 34 4.13 -0.84 -10.47
CA GLU A 34 5.54 -0.55 -10.55
C GLU A 34 5.90 0.75 -9.81
N ALA A 35 5.16 1.83 -10.07
CA ALA A 35 5.36 3.12 -9.42
C ALA A 35 5.19 3.02 -7.90
N LEU A 36 4.16 2.32 -7.43
CA LEU A 36 3.95 2.09 -5.99
C LEU A 36 5.08 1.27 -5.36
N ARG A 37 5.55 0.20 -6.03
CA ARG A 37 6.67 -0.60 -5.53
C ARG A 37 7.94 0.24 -5.40
N ASN A 38 8.24 1.07 -6.40
CA ASN A 38 9.42 1.93 -6.39
C ASN A 38 9.35 3.02 -5.32
N ALA A 39 8.15 3.55 -5.04
CA ALA A 39 7.93 4.46 -3.92
C ALA A 39 8.21 3.77 -2.58
N VAL A 40 7.65 2.57 -2.36
CA VAL A 40 7.90 1.77 -1.15
C VAL A 40 9.40 1.46 -1.01
N ALA A 41 10.06 1.01 -2.08
CA ALA A 41 11.49 0.72 -2.07
C ALA A 41 12.35 1.94 -1.69
N SER A 42 11.91 3.15 -2.07
CA SER A 42 12.62 4.38 -1.72
C SER A 42 12.46 4.73 -0.24
N LEU A 43 11.27 4.52 0.33
CA LEU A 43 11.02 4.71 1.75
C LEU A 43 11.78 3.69 2.62
N LEU A 44 11.77 2.42 2.22
CA LEU A 44 12.46 1.35 2.96
C LEU A 44 13.97 1.60 3.00
N ARG A 45 14.58 1.93 1.86
CA ARG A 45 16.03 2.28 1.80
C ARG A 45 16.38 3.47 2.69
N ALA A 46 15.52 4.49 2.73
CA ALA A 46 15.76 5.65 3.60
C ALA A 46 15.67 5.28 5.08
N GLY A 47 14.68 4.46 5.48
CA GLY A 47 14.52 4.00 6.86
C GLY A 47 15.63 3.06 7.32
N GLU A 48 16.10 2.17 6.44
CA GLU A 48 17.26 1.31 6.70
C GLU A 48 18.54 2.15 6.88
N ALA A 49 18.80 3.11 5.98
CA ALA A 49 19.95 4.01 6.09
C ALA A 49 19.93 4.88 7.36
N ALA A 50 18.74 5.20 7.87
CA ALA A 50 18.54 5.93 9.12
C ALA A 50 18.61 5.03 10.37
N GLY A 51 18.75 3.70 10.21
CA GLY A 51 18.72 2.74 11.32
C GLY A 51 17.36 2.61 11.99
N GLN A 52 16.28 2.98 11.30
CA GLN A 52 14.90 2.98 11.83
C GLN A 52 14.12 1.73 11.41
N LEU A 53 14.52 1.07 10.34
CA LEU A 53 13.89 -0.14 9.81
C LEU A 53 14.90 -1.27 9.75
N ARG A 54 14.44 -2.50 9.99
CA ARG A 54 15.29 -3.68 9.86
C ARG A 54 15.78 -3.85 8.41
N PRO A 55 16.96 -4.45 8.20
CA PRO A 55 17.36 -4.89 6.88
C PRO A 55 16.44 -6.03 6.38
N ASP A 56 16.59 -6.40 5.10
CA ASP A 56 15.90 -7.54 4.47
C ASP A 56 14.39 -7.38 4.25
N LEU A 57 13.92 -6.13 4.12
CA LEU A 57 12.53 -5.84 3.74
C LEU A 57 12.36 -5.83 2.22
N ASP A 58 11.56 -6.76 1.69
CA ASP A 58 11.16 -6.74 0.28
C ASP A 58 10.07 -5.67 0.04
N PRO A 59 10.27 -4.70 -0.88
CA PRO A 59 9.28 -3.68 -1.17
C PRO A 59 7.95 -4.21 -1.71
N GLY A 60 7.98 -5.34 -2.41
CA GLY A 60 6.80 -6.04 -2.92
C GLY A 60 5.97 -6.62 -1.79
N ASP A 61 6.61 -7.28 -0.82
CA ASP A 61 5.92 -7.85 0.34
C ASP A 61 5.23 -6.76 1.18
N VAL A 62 5.91 -5.65 1.44
CA VAL A 62 5.34 -4.51 2.17
C VAL A 62 4.16 -3.91 1.39
N LEU A 63 4.29 -3.75 0.07
CA LEU A 63 3.20 -3.24 -0.77
C LEU A 63 1.99 -4.18 -0.77
N MET A 64 2.21 -5.50 -0.81
CA MET A 64 1.15 -6.51 -0.76
C MET A 64 0.45 -6.53 0.60
N ALA A 65 1.20 -6.40 1.70
CA ALA A 65 0.64 -6.31 3.05
C ALA A 65 -0.28 -5.08 3.20
N LEU A 66 0.21 -3.90 2.76
CA LEU A 66 -0.58 -2.67 2.74
C LEU A 66 -1.85 -2.81 1.88
N GLY A 67 -1.74 -3.44 0.71
CA GLY A 67 -2.87 -3.75 -0.16
C GLY A 67 -3.91 -4.64 0.52
N GLY A 68 -3.47 -5.72 1.18
CA GLY A 68 -4.34 -6.63 1.92
C GLY A 68 -5.08 -5.96 3.07
N ILE A 69 -4.39 -5.13 3.87
CA ILE A 69 -5.00 -4.36 4.97
C ILE A 69 -6.13 -3.48 4.44
N THR A 70 -5.84 -2.69 3.41
CA THR A 70 -6.82 -1.74 2.86
C THR A 70 -8.04 -2.43 2.26
N LEU A 71 -7.83 -3.58 1.60
CA LEU A 71 -8.91 -4.43 1.08
C LEU A 71 -9.84 -4.91 2.19
N ILE A 72 -9.27 -5.45 3.28
CA ILE A 72 -10.03 -5.96 4.43
C ILE A 72 -10.76 -4.81 5.13
N SER A 73 -10.05 -3.74 5.48
CA SER A 73 -10.66 -2.59 6.19
C SER A 73 -11.76 -1.91 5.40
N GLY A 74 -11.63 -1.88 4.06
CA GLY A 74 -12.67 -1.31 3.20
C GLY A 74 -13.90 -2.21 3.08
N HIS A 75 -13.74 -3.55 3.05
CA HIS A 75 -14.89 -4.46 3.14
C HIS A 75 -15.65 -4.29 4.46
N GLU A 76 -14.92 -4.13 5.56
CA GLU A 76 -15.48 -3.92 6.89
C GLU A 76 -16.05 -2.50 7.09
N HIS A 77 -15.87 -1.58 6.14
CA HIS A 77 -16.20 -0.15 6.27
C HIS A 77 -15.58 0.51 7.53
N GLN A 78 -14.43 0.00 7.98
CA GLN A 78 -13.76 0.42 9.20
C GLN A 78 -12.44 1.11 8.87
N ARG A 79 -12.50 2.42 8.60
CA ARG A 79 -11.30 3.24 8.33
C ARG A 79 -10.25 3.15 9.44
N GLU A 80 -10.69 3.22 10.69
CA GLU A 80 -9.81 3.11 11.86
C GLU A 80 -9.12 1.73 11.96
N LEU A 81 -9.74 0.67 11.44
CA LEU A 81 -9.09 -0.63 11.36
C LEU A 81 -7.88 -0.59 10.42
N ALA A 82 -7.99 0.12 9.28
CA ALA A 82 -6.89 0.30 8.35
C ALA A 82 -5.69 0.96 9.03
N SER A 83 -5.92 2.10 9.71
CA SER A 83 -4.86 2.84 10.38
C SER A 83 -4.19 2.01 11.49
N ARG A 84 -4.96 1.29 12.31
CA ARG A 84 -4.39 0.41 13.36
C ARG A 84 -3.56 -0.74 12.79
N LEU A 85 -4.05 -1.43 11.75
CA LEU A 85 -3.33 -2.54 11.14
C LEU A 85 -2.06 -2.08 10.42
N ILE A 86 -2.11 -0.91 9.80
CA ILE A 86 -0.94 -0.29 9.19
C ILE A 86 0.10 0.08 10.27
N SER A 87 -0.32 0.69 11.39
CA SER A 87 0.60 0.99 12.48
C SER A 87 1.26 -0.29 13.02
N LEU A 88 0.47 -1.34 13.23
CA LEU A 88 0.98 -2.65 13.65
C LEU A 88 1.99 -3.23 12.65
N LEU A 89 1.71 -3.12 11.35
CA LEU A 89 2.66 -3.52 10.30
C LEU A 89 3.97 -2.74 10.44
N LEU A 90 3.90 -1.41 10.52
CA LEU A 90 5.07 -0.53 10.57
C LEU A 90 5.91 -0.72 11.83
N GLU A 91 5.28 -0.88 13.00
CA GLU A 91 5.94 -1.28 14.25
C GLU A 91 6.68 -2.60 14.06
N GLY A 92 6.05 -3.54 13.37
CA GLY A 92 6.67 -4.81 13.00
C GLY A 92 7.80 -4.70 11.99
N LEU A 93 8.09 -3.54 11.37
CA LEU A 93 9.24 -3.34 10.47
C LEU A 93 10.41 -2.60 11.14
N ALA A 94 10.18 -1.98 12.30
CA ALA A 94 11.16 -1.19 13.02
C ALA A 94 12.26 -2.04 13.67
N VAL A 95 13.38 -1.41 14.01
CA VAL A 95 14.49 -1.98 14.81
C VAL A 95 14.30 -1.67 16.30
#